data_AF-A0A7W0KQV8-F1
#
_entry.id   AF-A0A7W0KQV8-F1
#
_cell.length_a   1.000
_cell.length_b   1.000
_cell.length_c   1.000
_cell.angle_alpha   90.00
_cell.angle_beta   90.00
_cell.angle_gamma   90.00
#
_symmetry.space_group_name_H-M   'P 1'
#
loop_
_entity.id
_entity.type
_entity.pdbx_description
1 polymer ?
#
loop_
_entity_poly.entity_id
_entity_poly.type
_entity_poly.pdbx_seq_one_letter_code
_entity_poly.pdbx_strand_id
1 'polypeptide(L)'
;MEWVFVAILASICTVLSLWCLVVLIARNRLHRHHRVDPALPTDAPLIWLVDPRTPAKLHRRLARVGTTATAVADDHRPTGRRRRRMRRVEPSPVHAAAQDVRTQAVLLDRQLALLATLAPAVRRGPLVELSRSVADIEVASARLVALSTQVRAPRGLATDDPALHDISQRVDRLAHAHQELLALDDDAGLTAHPLPAPPLVAPSPPARRRPPPPQTSPPQTFPPSGRR
;
A
#
# COMPACT_ATOMS: atom_id res chain seq x y z
N MET A 1 49.11 28.48 24.54
CA MET A 1 48.06 27.47 24.84
C MET A 1 46.69 27.86 24.30
N GLU A 2 46.36 29.14 24.17
CA GLU A 2 45.07 29.64 23.64
C GLU A 2 44.70 29.13 22.24
N TRP A 3 45.67 29.09 21.31
CA TRP A 3 45.47 28.56 19.95
C TRP A 3 45.06 27.09 19.89
N VAL A 4 45.57 26.26 20.82
CA VAL A 4 45.22 24.84 20.89
C VAL A 4 43.76 24.68 21.30
N PHE A 5 43.28 25.50 22.23
CA PHE A 5 41.89 25.47 22.67
C PHE A 5 40.92 25.87 21.55
N VAL A 6 41.25 26.91 20.78
CA VAL A 6 40.46 27.35 19.62
C VAL A 6 40.40 26.25 18.55
N ALA A 7 41.52 25.59 18.27
CA ALA A 7 41.58 24.50 17.29
C ALA A 7 40.70 23.29 17.70
N ILE A 8 40.74 22.91 18.98
CA ILE A 8 39.91 21.81 19.51
C ILE A 8 38.42 22.17 19.42
N LEU A 9 38.04 23.40 19.81
CA LEU A 9 36.65 23.84 19.75
C LEU A 9 36.12 23.86 18.31
N ALA A 10 36.92 24.36 17.36
CA ALA A 10 36.57 24.36 15.94
C ALA A 10 36.41 22.94 15.38
N SER A 11 37.30 22.01 15.77
CA SER A 11 37.19 20.59 15.41
C SER A 11 35.90 19.96 15.95
N ILE A 12 35.55 20.21 17.21
CA ILE A 12 34.30 19.68 17.80
C ILE A 12 33.08 20.25 17.06
N CYS A 13 33.03 21.56 16.82
CA CYS A 13 31.92 22.19 16.10
C CYS A 13 31.74 21.66 14.67
N THR A 14 32.84 21.42 13.95
CA THR A 14 32.78 20.86 12.59
C THR A 14 32.31 19.41 12.60
N VAL A 15 32.80 18.57 13.52
CA VAL A 15 32.33 17.19 13.68
C VAL A 15 30.84 17.15 14.04
N LEU A 16 30.39 17.98 14.97
CA LEU A 16 28.97 18.06 15.36
C LEU A 16 28.09 18.49 14.17
N SER A 17 28.55 19.47 13.38
CA SER A 17 27.83 19.97 12.20
C SER A 17 27.73 18.90 11.12
N LEU A 18 28.83 18.20 10.84
CA LEU A 18 28.87 17.10 9.88
C LEU A 18 27.93 15.96 10.32
N TRP A 19 27.96 15.61 11.61
CA TRP A 19 27.07 14.60 12.18
C TRP A 19 25.60 14.99 12.05
N CYS A 20 25.25 16.24 12.39
CA CYS A 20 23.90 16.76 12.25
C CYS A 20 23.42 16.73 10.79
N LEU A 21 24.29 17.10 9.84
CA LEU A 21 24.00 17.03 8.41
C LEU A 21 23.73 15.59 7.97
N VAL A 22 24.56 14.63 8.38
CA VAL A 22 24.37 13.21 8.06
C VAL A 22 23.04 12.70 8.62
N VAL A 23 22.69 13.05 9.86
CA VAL A 23 21.41 12.68 10.49
C VAL A 23 20.24 13.30 9.74
N LEU A 24 20.32 14.56 9.32
CA LEU A 24 19.27 15.23 8.53
C LEU A 24 19.11 14.61 7.14
N ILE A 25 20.21 14.28 6.46
CA ILE A 25 20.19 13.58 5.17
C ILE A 25 19.60 12.19 5.35
N ALA A 26 20.05 11.43 6.34
CA ALA A 26 19.51 10.12 6.66
C ALA A 26 18.01 10.21 6.94
N ARG A 27 17.59 11.15 7.80
CA ARG A 27 16.17 11.40 8.10
C ARG A 27 15.38 11.77 6.85
N ASN A 28 15.89 12.65 6.00
CA ASN A 28 15.22 13.07 4.77
C ASN A 28 15.11 11.91 3.76
N ARG A 29 16.16 11.10 3.61
CA ARG A 29 16.12 9.88 2.78
C ARG A 29 15.14 8.86 3.34
N LEU A 30 15.12 8.69 4.67
CA LEU A 30 14.18 7.83 5.37
C LEU A 30 12.74 8.32 5.18
N HIS A 31 12.50 9.63 5.30
CA HIS A 31 11.19 10.24 5.07
C HIS A 31 10.70 10.08 3.62
N ARG A 32 11.63 10.07 2.65
CA ARG A 32 11.32 9.85 1.23
C ARG A 32 11.08 8.38 0.89
N HIS A 33 11.77 7.45 1.56
CA HIS A 33 11.62 6.01 1.30
C HIS A 33 10.55 5.32 2.14
N HIS A 34 10.16 5.88 3.29
CA HIS A 34 9.13 5.28 4.16
C HIS A 34 7.69 5.68 3.81
N ARG A 35 7.51 6.60 2.87
CA ARG A 35 6.17 6.96 2.41
C ARG A 35 5.81 6.10 1.21
N VAL A 36 4.73 5.33 1.33
CA VAL A 36 4.11 4.59 0.22
C VAL A 36 3.79 5.53 -0.94
N ASP A 37 3.49 6.80 -0.62
CA ASP A 37 3.42 7.90 -1.55
C ASP A 37 4.06 9.17 -0.95
N PRO A 38 5.14 9.73 -1.53
CA PRO A 38 5.76 10.95 -1.02
C PRO A 38 4.85 12.18 -1.08
N ALA A 39 3.83 12.17 -1.95
CA ALA A 39 2.90 13.27 -2.17
C ALA A 39 1.75 13.29 -1.16
N LEU A 40 1.45 12.17 -0.50
CA LEU A 40 0.36 12.09 0.48
C LEU A 40 0.93 12.06 1.91
N PRO A 41 0.46 12.94 2.82
CA PRO A 41 0.74 12.77 4.23
C PRO A 41 0.14 11.43 4.67
N THR A 42 0.97 10.57 5.22
CA THR A 42 0.57 9.30 5.83
C THR A 42 0.72 9.44 7.34
N ASP A 43 -0.30 9.03 8.08
CA ASP A 43 -0.35 9.06 9.56
C ASP A 43 0.40 7.89 10.20
N ALA A 44 1.27 7.20 9.45
CA ALA A 44 2.04 6.10 9.98
C ALA A 44 2.98 6.63 11.08
N PRO A 45 2.85 6.17 12.33
CA PRO A 45 3.66 6.69 13.42
C PRO A 45 5.12 6.29 13.20
N LEU A 46 6.04 7.27 13.32
CA LEU A 46 7.49 7.07 13.14
C LEU A 46 8.06 5.94 14.01
N ILE A 47 7.38 5.57 15.09
CA ILE A 47 7.74 4.45 15.98
C ILE A 47 7.81 3.10 15.23
N TRP A 48 7.06 2.91 14.14
CA TRP A 48 7.04 1.65 13.36
C TRP A 48 8.34 1.36 12.61
N LEU A 49 9.24 2.34 12.51
CA LEU A 49 10.57 2.11 11.96
C LEU A 49 11.39 1.15 12.81
N VAL A 50 11.20 1.17 14.13
CA VAL A 50 12.03 0.41 15.08
C VAL A 50 11.23 -0.73 15.74
N ASP A 51 9.90 -0.66 15.70
CA ASP A 51 9.03 -1.65 16.35
C ASP A 51 9.04 -3.01 15.59
N PRO A 52 9.35 -4.15 16.24
CA PRO A 52 9.32 -5.47 15.62
C PRO A 52 7.90 -6.06 15.47
N ARG A 53 6.86 -5.37 15.93
CA ARG A 53 5.47 -5.88 15.91
C ARG A 53 4.91 -6.09 14.49
N THR A 54 3.90 -6.94 14.40
CA THR A 54 3.20 -7.31 13.16
C THR A 54 2.72 -6.14 12.28
N PRO A 55 2.12 -5.04 12.79
CA PRO A 55 1.73 -3.91 11.95
C PRO A 55 2.94 -3.24 11.28
N ALA A 56 4.05 -3.09 11.97
CA ALA A 56 5.27 -2.54 11.39
C ALA A 56 5.83 -3.41 10.25
N LYS A 57 5.74 -4.75 10.37
CA LYS A 57 6.11 -5.67 9.29
C LYS A 57 5.23 -5.50 8.04
N LEU A 58 3.91 -5.37 8.22
CA LEU A 58 2.98 -5.14 7.11
C LEU A 58 3.21 -3.78 6.43
N HIS A 59 3.47 -2.73 7.22
CA HIS A 59 3.82 -1.42 6.69
C HIS A 59 5.11 -1.47 5.86
N ARG A 60 6.16 -2.14 6.35
CA ARG A 60 7.42 -2.31 5.59
C ARG A 60 7.21 -3.07 4.27
N ARG A 61 6.30 -4.04 4.25
CA ARG A 61 5.89 -4.77 3.04
C ARG A 61 5.18 -3.86 2.03
N LEU A 62 4.19 -3.09 2.49
CA LEU A 62 3.49 -2.09 1.66
C LEU A 62 4.41 -0.99 1.15
N ALA A 63 5.37 -0.51 1.97
CA ALA A 63 6.36 0.45 1.54
C ALA A 63 7.22 -0.09 0.40
N ARG A 64 7.64 -1.37 0.46
CA ARG A 64 8.35 -2.02 -0.67
C ARG A 64 7.49 -2.04 -1.92
N VAL A 65 6.23 -2.45 -1.83
CA VAL A 65 5.28 -2.42 -2.96
C VAL A 65 5.18 -1.02 -3.56
N GLY A 66 4.95 0.01 -2.74
CA GLY A 66 4.87 1.41 -3.18
C GLY A 66 6.15 1.90 -3.86
N THR A 67 7.33 1.55 -3.34
CA THR A 67 8.61 1.88 -3.98
C THR A 67 8.79 1.16 -5.32
N THR A 68 8.43 -0.12 -5.42
CA THR A 68 8.52 -0.88 -6.67
C THR A 68 7.57 -0.35 -7.73
N ALA A 69 6.32 -0.04 -7.35
CA ALA A 69 5.34 0.54 -8.26
C ALA A 69 5.78 1.93 -8.73
N THR A 70 6.35 2.76 -7.84
CA THR A 70 6.89 4.07 -8.21
C THR A 70 8.07 3.94 -9.17
N ALA A 71 9.00 3.00 -8.93
CA ALA A 71 10.11 2.75 -9.85
C ALA A 71 9.62 2.32 -11.24
N VAL A 72 8.63 1.41 -11.32
CA VAL A 72 8.02 1.00 -12.59
C VAL A 72 7.32 2.18 -13.27
N ALA A 73 6.58 2.99 -12.52
CA ALA A 73 5.88 4.16 -13.03
C ALA A 73 6.86 5.22 -13.59
N ASP A 74 7.98 5.44 -12.90
CA ASP A 74 9.04 6.36 -13.32
C ASP A 74 9.80 5.85 -14.55
N ASP A 75 10.06 4.54 -14.64
CA ASP A 75 10.65 3.90 -15.82
C ASP A 75 9.78 4.03 -17.07
N HIS A 76 8.45 4.01 -16.90
CA HIS A 76 7.47 4.17 -17.99
C HIS A 76 7.01 5.63 -18.16
N ARG A 77 7.58 6.55 -17.38
CA ARG A 77 7.31 7.97 -17.55
C ARG A 77 7.93 8.40 -18.87
N PRO A 78 7.23 9.18 -19.72
CA PRO A 78 7.80 9.69 -20.96
C PRO A 78 8.93 10.69 -20.64
N THR A 79 10.16 10.20 -20.46
CA THR A 79 11.36 11.00 -20.25
C THR A 79 11.83 11.52 -21.59
N GLY A 80 11.48 12.77 -21.91
CA GLY A 80 11.88 13.38 -23.17
C GLY A 80 12.11 14.88 -23.03
N ARG A 81 13.34 15.30 -23.30
CA ARG A 81 13.68 16.62 -23.88
C ARG A 81 12.82 16.95 -25.13
N ARG A 82 12.10 15.97 -25.69
CA ARG A 82 11.03 16.12 -26.70
C ARG A 82 9.71 16.72 -26.18
N ARG A 83 9.59 17.06 -24.89
CA ARG A 83 8.41 17.75 -24.32
C ARG A 83 8.03 19.08 -24.98
N ARG A 84 8.93 19.70 -25.78
CA ARG A 84 8.60 20.94 -26.51
C ARG A 84 7.77 20.73 -27.78
N ARG A 85 7.62 19.49 -28.28
CA ARG A 85 6.80 19.16 -29.45
C ARG A 85 6.20 17.77 -29.28
N MET A 86 5.00 17.63 -28.71
CA MET A 86 4.05 16.51 -28.88
C MET A 86 3.06 16.57 -27.72
N ARG A 87 1.85 17.07 -27.96
CA ARG A 87 0.66 16.26 -28.26
C ARG A 87 0.48 15.17 -27.20
N ARG A 88 -0.44 15.44 -26.25
CA ARG A 88 -1.05 14.56 -25.23
C ARG A 88 -0.61 13.09 -25.40
N VAL A 89 0.58 12.75 -24.88
CA VAL A 89 1.07 11.37 -24.92
C VAL A 89 0.23 10.61 -23.91
N GLU A 90 -0.56 9.67 -24.42
CA GLU A 90 -1.41 8.81 -23.61
C GLU A 90 -0.53 8.05 -22.61
N PRO A 91 -0.87 8.04 -21.31
CA PRO A 91 -0.08 7.36 -20.31
C PRO A 91 0.03 5.87 -20.67
N SER A 92 1.24 5.32 -20.62
CA SER A 92 1.46 3.89 -20.86
C SER A 92 0.53 3.07 -19.97
N PRO A 93 -0.11 2.00 -20.47
CA PRO A 93 -0.98 1.15 -19.65
C PRO A 93 -0.24 0.57 -18.43
N VAL A 94 1.07 0.32 -18.55
CA VAL A 94 1.93 -0.11 -17.43
C VAL A 94 2.07 1.00 -16.38
N HIS A 95 2.16 2.26 -16.82
CA HIS A 95 2.19 3.40 -15.90
C HIS A 95 0.86 3.54 -15.15
N ALA A 96 -0.29 3.40 -15.83
CA ALA A 96 -1.60 3.44 -15.19
C ALA A 96 -1.75 2.32 -14.13
N ALA A 97 -1.43 1.08 -14.50
CA ALA A 97 -1.47 -0.06 -13.58
C ALA A 97 -0.53 0.14 -12.37
N ALA A 98 0.64 0.76 -12.57
CA ALA A 98 1.54 1.10 -11.48
C ALA A 98 0.96 2.15 -10.52
N GLN A 99 0.23 3.14 -11.04
CA GLN A 99 -0.49 4.11 -10.20
C GLN A 99 -1.63 3.46 -9.42
N ASP A 100 -2.34 2.50 -10.02
CA ASP A 100 -3.44 1.79 -9.35
C ASP A 100 -2.91 0.94 -8.18
N VAL A 101 -1.85 0.16 -8.41
CA VAL A 101 -1.17 -0.61 -7.35
C VAL A 101 -0.68 0.32 -6.23
N ARG A 102 -0.10 1.46 -6.57
CA ARG A 102 0.32 2.45 -5.57
C ARG A 102 -0.87 3.01 -4.78
N THR A 103 -1.96 3.35 -5.45
CA THR A 103 -3.17 3.89 -4.82
C THR A 103 -3.77 2.88 -3.85
N GLN A 104 -3.90 1.62 -4.27
CA GLN A 104 -4.36 0.53 -3.42
C GLN A 104 -3.43 0.32 -2.22
N ALA A 105 -2.10 0.36 -2.41
CA ALA A 105 -1.14 0.23 -1.31
C ALA A 105 -1.29 1.36 -0.28
N VAL A 106 -1.53 2.60 -0.71
CA VAL A 106 -1.79 3.73 0.19
C VAL A 106 -3.10 3.54 0.96
N LEU A 107 -4.15 3.04 0.32
CA LEU A 107 -5.43 2.76 0.99
C LEU A 107 -5.27 1.68 2.07
N LEU A 108 -4.57 0.59 1.76
CA LEU A 108 -4.27 -0.47 2.73
C LEU A 108 -3.40 0.04 3.89
N ASP A 109 -2.44 0.92 3.61
CA ASP A 109 -1.58 1.53 4.65
C ASP A 109 -2.39 2.44 5.59
N ARG A 110 -3.32 3.24 5.05
CA ARG A 110 -4.24 4.04 5.86
C ARG A 110 -5.13 3.16 6.74
N GLN A 111 -5.66 2.07 6.20
CA GLN A 111 -6.44 1.10 6.98
C GLN A 111 -5.58 0.46 8.09
N LEU A 112 -4.33 0.11 7.79
CA LEU A 112 -3.38 -0.41 8.78
C LEU A 112 -3.13 0.59 9.91
N ALA A 113 -2.92 1.87 9.57
CA ALA A 113 -2.74 2.96 10.53
C ALA A 113 -3.95 3.09 11.45
N LEU A 114 -5.16 3.09 10.89
CA LEU A 114 -6.40 3.10 11.67
C LEU A 114 -6.51 1.87 12.59
N LEU A 115 -6.28 0.67 12.08
CA LEU A 115 -6.36 -0.57 12.87
C LEU A 115 -5.35 -0.62 14.02
N ALA A 116 -4.20 0.01 13.86
CA ALA A 116 -3.18 0.04 14.90
C ALA A 116 -3.55 0.94 16.10
N THR A 117 -4.48 1.89 15.92
CA THR A 117 -5.03 2.68 17.03
C THR A 117 -6.02 1.89 17.87
N LEU A 118 -6.55 0.77 17.36
CA LEU A 118 -7.51 -0.07 18.07
C LEU A 118 -6.86 -0.94 19.15
N ALA A 119 -7.67 -1.32 20.15
CA ALA A 119 -7.26 -2.22 21.21
C ALA A 119 -6.78 -3.59 20.65
N PRO A 120 -5.77 -4.23 21.26
CA PRO A 120 -5.19 -5.47 20.76
C PRO A 120 -6.16 -6.63 20.56
N ALA A 121 -7.24 -6.71 21.34
CA ALA A 121 -8.24 -7.77 21.25
C ALA A 121 -9.09 -7.65 19.97
N VAL A 122 -9.47 -6.42 19.60
CA VAL A 122 -10.37 -6.15 18.47
C VAL A 122 -9.62 -6.21 17.13
N ARG A 123 -8.34 -5.85 17.10
CA ARG A 123 -7.57 -5.76 15.85
C ARG A 123 -7.19 -7.09 15.20
N ARG A 124 -7.21 -8.22 15.92
CA ARG A 124 -6.62 -9.49 15.43
C ARG A 124 -7.28 -9.99 14.15
N GLY A 125 -8.62 -10.03 14.10
CA GLY A 125 -9.38 -10.47 12.92
C GLY A 125 -9.11 -9.58 11.70
N PRO A 126 -9.38 -8.25 11.80
CA PRO A 126 -9.12 -7.32 10.70
C PRO A 126 -7.66 -7.30 10.21
N LEU A 127 -6.69 -7.53 11.10
CA LEU A 127 -5.28 -7.58 10.72
C LEU A 127 -4.96 -8.83 9.88
N VAL A 128 -5.60 -9.97 10.15
CA VAL A 128 -5.46 -11.18 9.31
C VAL A 128 -6.04 -10.94 7.92
N GLU A 129 -7.23 -10.33 7.84
CA GLU A 129 -7.87 -9.95 6.57
C GLU A 129 -6.94 -9.03 5.77
N LEU A 130 -6.47 -7.94 6.39
CA LEU A 130 -5.58 -6.97 5.77
C LEU A 130 -4.26 -7.62 5.31
N SER A 131 -3.73 -8.59 6.07
CA SER A 131 -2.51 -9.29 5.69
C SER A 131 -2.65 -10.11 4.40
N ARG A 132 -3.86 -10.58 4.08
CA ARG A 132 -4.17 -11.26 2.81
C ARG A 132 -4.22 -10.24 1.68
N SER A 133 -4.93 -9.13 1.85
CA SER A 133 -4.95 -8.05 0.86
C SER A 133 -3.55 -7.49 0.56
N VAL A 134 -2.68 -7.40 1.57
CA VAL A 134 -1.27 -7.03 1.39
C VAL A 134 -0.50 -8.10 0.59
N ALA A 135 -0.81 -9.39 0.75
CA ALA A 135 -0.18 -10.43 -0.07
C ALA A 135 -0.66 -10.36 -1.53
N ASP A 136 -1.95 -10.08 -1.77
CA ASP A 136 -2.51 -9.95 -3.11
C ASP A 136 -1.87 -8.79 -3.89
N ILE A 137 -1.70 -7.64 -3.23
CA ILE A 137 -1.06 -6.48 -3.85
C ILE A 137 0.44 -6.67 -4.10
N GLU A 138 1.12 -7.45 -3.24
CA GLU A 138 2.50 -7.87 -3.49
C GLU A 138 2.60 -8.73 -4.75
N VAL A 139 1.71 -9.71 -4.90
CA VAL A 139 1.65 -10.54 -6.12
C VAL A 139 1.35 -9.68 -7.34
N ALA A 140 0.41 -8.74 -7.26
CA ALA A 140 0.13 -7.79 -8.33
C ALA A 140 1.35 -6.94 -8.69
N SER A 141 2.09 -6.45 -7.69
CA SER A 141 3.32 -5.68 -7.91
C SER A 141 4.43 -6.50 -8.55
N ALA A 142 4.59 -7.77 -8.17
CA ALA A 142 5.56 -8.67 -8.79
C ALA A 142 5.21 -8.95 -10.26
N ARG A 143 3.92 -9.16 -10.57
CA ARG A 143 3.42 -9.30 -11.95
C ARG A 143 3.65 -8.02 -12.75
N LEU A 144 3.40 -6.85 -12.17
CA LEU A 144 3.66 -5.56 -12.79
C LEU A 144 5.14 -5.38 -13.14
N VAL A 145 6.06 -5.75 -12.25
CA VAL A 145 7.51 -5.73 -12.53
C VAL A 145 7.85 -6.68 -13.67
N ALA A 146 7.31 -7.90 -13.69
CA ALA A 146 7.52 -8.84 -14.79
C ALA A 146 7.02 -8.28 -16.13
N LEU A 147 5.81 -7.72 -16.18
CA LEU A 147 5.25 -7.06 -17.37
C LEU A 147 6.11 -5.87 -17.81
N SER A 148 6.55 -5.03 -16.88
CA SER A 148 7.47 -3.92 -17.12
C SER A 148 8.78 -4.40 -17.77
N THR A 149 9.37 -5.49 -17.27
CA THR A 149 10.58 -6.07 -17.87
C THR A 149 10.32 -6.65 -19.26
N GLN A 150 9.18 -7.31 -19.48
CA GLN A 150 8.79 -7.85 -20.79
C GLN A 150 8.55 -6.76 -21.82
N VAL A 151 7.88 -5.66 -21.44
CA VAL A 151 7.66 -4.50 -22.31
C VAL A 151 8.97 -3.78 -22.63
N ARG A 152 9.95 -3.82 -21.71
CA ARG A 152 11.29 -3.22 -21.92
C ARG A 152 12.21 -4.11 -22.76
N ALA A 153 12.02 -5.43 -22.71
CA ALA A 153 12.89 -6.41 -23.35
C ALA A 153 12.97 -6.40 -24.90
N PRO A 154 12.05 -5.81 -25.71
CA PRO A 154 12.17 -5.90 -27.17
C PRO A 154 12.57 -4.54 -27.76
N ARG A 155 13.85 -4.15 -27.62
CA ARG A 155 14.47 -3.15 -28.50
C ARG A 155 15.88 -3.51 -28.99
N GLY A 156 16.53 -4.50 -28.39
CA GLY A 156 17.87 -4.96 -28.81
C GLY A 156 17.89 -6.20 -29.72
N LEU A 157 16.82 -7.01 -29.72
CA LEU A 157 16.76 -8.30 -30.42
C LEU A 157 15.63 -8.40 -31.47
N ALA A 158 14.78 -7.37 -31.58
CA ALA A 158 13.50 -7.45 -32.28
C ALA A 158 13.54 -7.05 -33.77
N THR A 159 14.66 -7.22 -34.47
CA THR A 159 14.66 -6.95 -35.92
C THR A 159 14.24 -8.19 -36.73
N ASP A 160 14.52 -9.43 -36.31
CA ASP A 160 14.27 -10.60 -37.18
C ASP A 160 13.94 -11.92 -36.46
N ASP A 161 13.32 -11.92 -35.27
CA ASP A 161 12.91 -13.20 -34.64
C ASP A 161 11.46 -13.58 -35.03
N PRO A 162 11.25 -14.55 -35.94
CA PRO A 162 9.92 -14.98 -36.38
C PRO A 162 9.06 -15.54 -35.23
N ALA A 163 9.67 -16.04 -34.15
CA ALA A 163 8.93 -16.56 -33.00
C ALA A 163 8.19 -15.45 -32.23
N LEU A 164 8.77 -14.25 -32.14
CA LEU A 164 8.12 -13.09 -31.52
C LEU A 164 6.93 -12.60 -32.34
N HIS A 165 7.03 -12.66 -33.66
CA HIS A 165 5.92 -12.32 -34.56
C HIS A 165 4.76 -13.30 -34.43
N ASP A 166 5.04 -14.60 -34.30
CA ASP A 166 4.02 -15.63 -34.11
C ASP A 166 3.32 -15.50 -32.74
N ILE A 167 4.06 -15.17 -31.68
CA ILE A 167 3.48 -14.90 -30.36
C ILE A 167 2.59 -13.65 -30.39
N SER A 168 3.03 -12.54 -31.03
CA SER A 168 2.18 -11.35 -31.15
C SER A 168 0.89 -11.65 -31.92
N GLN A 169 0.99 -12.38 -33.04
CA GLN A 169 -0.19 -12.79 -33.79
C GLN A 169 -1.13 -13.68 -32.96
N ARG A 170 -0.59 -14.54 -32.09
CA ARG A 170 -1.40 -15.41 -31.24
C ARG A 170 -2.11 -14.64 -30.13
N VAL A 171 -1.45 -13.63 -29.54
CA VAL A 171 -2.08 -12.71 -28.57
C VAL A 171 -3.17 -11.88 -29.24
N ASP A 172 -2.92 -11.35 -30.44
CA ASP A 172 -3.91 -10.58 -31.20
C ASP A 172 -5.14 -11.43 -31.55
N ARG A 173 -4.95 -12.70 -31.97
CA ARG A 173 -6.05 -13.64 -32.20
C ARG A 173 -6.85 -13.92 -30.92
N LEU A 174 -6.19 -14.03 -29.78
CA LEU A 174 -6.85 -14.30 -28.51
C LEU A 174 -7.62 -13.08 -28.00
N ALA A 175 -7.06 -11.89 -28.16
CA ALA A 175 -7.75 -10.64 -27.85
C ALA A 175 -8.97 -10.43 -28.75
N HIS A 176 -8.85 -10.75 -30.04
CA HIS A 176 -9.97 -10.70 -30.98
C HIS A 176 -11.08 -11.68 -30.59
N ALA A 177 -10.73 -12.93 -30.29
CA ALA A 177 -11.70 -13.93 -29.82
C ALA A 177 -12.40 -13.50 -28.52
N HIS A 178 -11.69 -12.83 -27.61
CA HIS A 178 -12.29 -12.31 -26.38
C HIS A 178 -13.28 -11.16 -26.66
N GLN A 179 -12.97 -10.28 -27.62
CA GLN A 179 -13.90 -9.24 -28.06
C GLN A 179 -15.14 -9.82 -28.74
N GLU A 180 -14.99 -10.86 -29.56
CA GLU A 180 -16.12 -11.57 -30.16
C GLU A 180 -17.03 -12.19 -29.09
N LEU A 181 -16.45 -12.81 -28.06
CA LEU A 181 -17.23 -13.36 -26.93
C LEU A 181 -18.00 -12.27 -26.19
N LEU A 182 -17.39 -11.11 -25.92
CA LEU A 182 -18.07 -9.98 -25.28
C LEU A 182 -19.21 -9.44 -26.15
N ALA A 183 -19.00 -9.34 -27.47
CA ALA A 183 -20.05 -8.92 -28.40
C ALA A 183 -21.21 -9.93 -28.45
N LEU A 184 -20.91 -11.23 -28.41
CA LEU A 184 -21.94 -12.28 -28.34
C LEU A 184 -22.70 -12.26 -27.00
N ASP A 185 -22.02 -11.99 -25.89
CA ASP A 185 -22.65 -11.83 -24.56
C ASP A 185 -23.58 -10.60 -24.56
N ASP A 186 -23.17 -9.49 -25.18
CA ASP A 186 -23.98 -8.29 -25.33
C ASP A 186 -25.21 -8.55 -26.22
N ASP A 187 -25.03 -9.18 -27.38
CA ASP A 187 -26.10 -9.54 -28.33
C ASP A 187 -27.09 -10.55 -27.73
N ALA A 188 -26.61 -11.49 -26.92
CA ALA A 188 -27.44 -12.44 -26.18
C ALA A 188 -28.19 -11.79 -25.00
N GLY A 189 -27.95 -10.51 -24.71
CA GLY A 189 -28.49 -9.83 -23.54
C GLY A 189 -27.95 -10.41 -22.22
N LEU A 190 -26.84 -11.13 -22.28
CA LEU A 190 -26.14 -11.73 -21.15
C LEU A 190 -25.18 -10.75 -20.46
N THR A 191 -25.21 -9.45 -20.84
CA THR A 191 -24.55 -8.37 -20.09
C THR A 191 -24.62 -8.69 -18.62
N ALA A 192 -23.47 -9.01 -18.04
CA ALA A 192 -23.37 -9.51 -16.68
C ALA A 192 -24.21 -8.57 -15.83
N HIS A 193 -25.39 -9.03 -15.42
CA HIS A 193 -26.27 -8.27 -14.56
C HIS A 193 -25.34 -7.87 -13.43
N PRO A 194 -25.03 -6.57 -13.23
CA PRO A 194 -24.03 -6.16 -12.27
C PRO A 194 -24.47 -6.84 -11.00
N LEU A 195 -23.71 -7.85 -10.55
CA LEU A 195 -24.06 -8.65 -9.39
C LEU A 195 -24.45 -7.61 -8.36
N PRO A 196 -25.73 -7.58 -7.92
CA PRO A 196 -26.22 -6.51 -7.07
C PRO A 196 -25.18 -6.37 -5.99
N ALA A 197 -24.56 -5.18 -5.93
CA ALA A 197 -23.42 -4.92 -5.07
C ALA A 197 -23.71 -5.63 -3.74
N PRO A 198 -22.80 -6.52 -3.26
CA PRO A 198 -23.06 -7.34 -2.09
C PRO A 198 -23.72 -6.42 -1.07
N PRO A 199 -24.96 -6.73 -0.64
CA PRO A 199 -25.83 -5.75 -0.01
C PRO A 199 -24.99 -5.03 1.01
N LEU A 200 -24.84 -3.70 0.82
CA LEU A 200 -24.24 -2.85 1.82
C LEU A 200 -24.87 -3.31 3.12
N VAL A 201 -24.09 -4.02 3.94
CA VAL A 201 -24.57 -4.51 5.23
C VAL A 201 -25.00 -3.23 5.90
N ALA A 202 -26.31 -3.02 5.97
CA ALA A 202 -26.87 -1.87 6.64
C ALA A 202 -26.19 -1.87 8.01
N PRO A 203 -25.66 -0.73 8.48
CA PRO A 203 -25.09 -0.66 9.81
C PRO A 203 -26.10 -1.31 10.73
N SER A 204 -25.68 -2.42 11.34
CA SER A 204 -26.56 -3.19 12.22
C SER A 204 -27.22 -2.19 13.15
N PRO A 205 -28.57 -2.17 13.24
CA PRO A 205 -29.25 -1.26 14.16
C PRO A 205 -28.57 -1.41 15.52
N PRO A 206 -28.27 -0.30 16.22
CA PRO A 206 -27.52 -0.34 17.47
C PRO A 206 -28.16 -1.42 18.33
N ALA A 207 -27.37 -2.44 18.66
CA ALA A 207 -27.81 -3.58 19.43
C ALA A 207 -28.66 -3.04 20.58
N ARG A 208 -29.97 -3.34 20.54
CA ARG A 208 -30.91 -3.03 21.62
C ARG A 208 -30.18 -3.44 22.88
N ARG A 209 -29.77 -2.45 23.69
CA ARG A 209 -29.10 -2.70 24.96
C ARG A 209 -29.99 -3.70 25.68
N ARG A 210 -29.50 -4.93 25.85
CA ARG A 210 -30.11 -5.89 26.75
C ARG A 210 -30.24 -5.13 28.07
N PRO A 211 -31.44 -5.02 28.66
CA PRO A 211 -31.58 -4.42 29.98
C PRO A 211 -30.58 -5.12 30.91
N PRO A 212 -29.92 -4.36 31.81
CA PRO A 212 -28.97 -4.94 32.74
C PRO A 212 -29.66 -6.09 33.49
N PRO A 213 -28.95 -7.20 33.76
CA PRO A 213 -29.48 -8.26 34.61
C PRO A 213 -29.94 -7.63 35.93
N PRO A 214 -31.07 -8.10 36.50
CA PRO A 214 -31.54 -7.62 37.80
C PRO A 214 -30.38 -7.71 38.78
N GLN A 215 -30.02 -6.58 39.39
CA GLN A 215 -29.04 -6.54 40.46
C GLN A 215 -29.60 -7.41 41.58
N THR A 216 -29.09 -8.63 41.71
CA THR A 216 -29.26 -9.45 42.90
C THR A 216 -28.70 -8.64 44.05
N SER A 217 -29.61 -8.09 44.86
CA SER A 217 -29.28 -7.41 46.10
C SER A 217 -28.40 -8.33 46.95
N PRO A 218 -27.33 -7.80 47.57
CA PRO A 218 -26.52 -8.59 48.48
C PRO A 218 -27.40 -9.14 49.61
N PRO A 219 -27.13 -10.36 50.09
CA PRO A 219 -27.88 -10.96 51.19
C PRO A 219 -27.83 -10.01 52.39
N GLN A 220 -29.01 -9.58 52.86
CA GLN A 220 -29.12 -8.87 54.12
C GLN A 220 -28.70 -9.82 55.24
N THR A 221 -27.52 -9.59 55.79
CA THR A 221 -27.05 -10.23 57.01
C THR A 221 -27.94 -9.74 58.15
N PHE A 222 -28.88 -10.59 58.58
CA PHE A 222 -29.64 -10.36 59.79
C PHE A 222 -28.71 -10.44 61.01
N PRO A 223 -28.77 -9.49 61.94
CA PRO A 223 -28.03 -9.60 63.20
C PRO A 223 -28.62 -10.73 64.05
N PRO A 224 -27.77 -11.43 64.83
CA PRO A 224 -28.24 -12.49 65.73
C PRO A 224 -29.14 -11.89 66.81
N SER A 225 -30.39 -12.37 66.84
CA SER A 225 -31.35 -12.16 67.90
C SER A 225 -30.80 -12.79 69.20
N GLY A 226 -30.28 -11.95 70.08
CA GLY A 226 -29.95 -12.33 71.45
C GLY A 226 -31.23 -12.70 72.21
N ARG A 227 -31.37 -13.97 72.56
CA ARG A 227 -32.38 -14.45 73.50
C ARG A 227 -31.68 -15.10 74.70
N ARG A 228 -31.79 -14.37 75.81
CA ARG A 228 -31.84 -14.76 77.23
C ARG A 228 -30.93 -15.87 77.72
#